data_AF-A0A967HXP5-F1
#
_entry.id   AF-A0A967HXP5-F1
#
_cell.length_a   1.000
_cell.length_b   1.000
_cell.length_c   1.000
_cell.angle_alpha   90.00
_cell.angle_beta   90.00
_cell.angle_gamma   90.00
#
_symmetry.space_group_name_H-M   'P 1'
#
loop_
_entity.id
_entity.type
_entity.pdbx_description
1 polymer ?
#
loop_
_entity_poly.entity_id
_entity_poly.type
_entity_poly.pdbx_seq_one_letter_code
_entity_poly.pdbx_strand_id
1 'polypeptide(L)' 'MKGYVQVYTGDGKGKTTAAIGLAIRALGAGWRVFIAQFLKSGEYSEHKALAQFSDHLTIKTYGRNVF' A
#
# COMPACT_ATOMS: atom_id res chain seq x y z
N MET A 1 -0.39 0.78 23.45
CA MET A 1 -1.09 0.36 22.21
C MET A 1 -0.49 -0.97 21.75
N LYS A 2 -1.32 -1.88 21.22
CA LYS A 2 -0.87 -3.18 20.70
C LYS A 2 -0.92 -3.18 19.18
N GLY A 3 0.19 -3.49 18.53
CA GLY A 3 0.27 -3.65 17.07
C GLY A 3 -0.10 -5.07 16.64
N TYR A 4 -0.63 -5.22 15.43
CA TYR A 4 -0.96 -6.51 14.82
C TYR A 4 -0.32 -6.64 13.45
N VAL A 5 -0.03 -7.87 13.05
CA VAL A 5 0.47 -8.21 11.71
C VAL A 5 -0.64 -8.95 10.96
N GLN A 6 -0.94 -8.48 9.75
CA GLN A 6 -1.90 -9.12 8.85
C GLN A 6 -1.15 -9.68 7.64
N VAL A 7 -1.41 -10.94 7.30
CA VAL A 7 -0.82 -11.62 6.14
C VAL A 7 -1.96 -12.01 5.21
N TYR A 8 -2.00 -11.39 4.03
CA TYR A 8 -2.92 -11.78 2.95
C TYR A 8 -2.17 -12.69 1.96
N THR A 9 -2.53 -13.96 1.92
CA THR A 9 -1.88 -15.00 1.10
C THR A 9 -2.90 -15.82 0.29
N GLY A 10 -2.43 -16.76 -0.54
CA GLY A 10 -3.22 -17.58 -1.45
C GLY A 10 -3.24 -17.05 -2.89
N ASP A 11 -3.75 -17.84 -3.83
CA ASP A 11 -3.67 -17.53 -5.27
C ASP A 11 -4.78 -16.60 -5.77
N GLY A 12 -5.82 -16.38 -4.96
CA GLY A 12 -6.92 -15.48 -5.27
C GLY A 12 -6.48 -14.03 -5.51
N LYS A 13 -7.21 -13.32 -6.38
CA LYS A 13 -7.10 -11.86 -6.54
C LYS A 13 -7.59 -11.16 -5.27
N GLY A 14 -6.99 -10.01 -4.93
CA GLY A 14 -7.47 -9.14 -3.84
C GLY A 14 -6.48 -8.89 -2.69
N LYS A 15 -5.34 -9.59 -2.63
CA LYS A 15 -4.33 -9.40 -1.57
C LYS A 15 -3.83 -7.94 -1.47
N THR A 16 -3.43 -7.38 -2.61
CA THR A 16 -3.00 -5.97 -2.68
C THR A 16 -4.15 -5.02 -2.36
N THR A 17 -5.36 -5.31 -2.87
CA THR A 17 -6.55 -4.50 -2.62
C THR A 17 -6.92 -4.43 -1.14
N ALA A 18 -6.83 -5.54 -0.42
CA ALA A 18 -7.06 -5.59 1.03
C ALA A 18 -6.04 -4.72 1.79
N ALA A 19 -4.75 -4.81 1.45
CA ALA A 19 -3.71 -3.99 2.05
C ALA A 19 -3.91 -2.48 1.76
N ILE A 20 -4.29 -2.12 0.52
CA ILE A 20 -4.61 -0.73 0.15
C ILE A 20 -5.85 -0.22 0.89
N GLY A 21 -6.91 -1.03 1.00
CA GLY A 21 -8.11 -0.66 1.76
C GLY A 21 -7.82 -0.39 3.24
N LEU A 22 -6.92 -1.16 3.84
CA LEU A 22 -6.45 -0.93 5.22
C LEU A 22 -5.64 0.37 5.33
N ALA A 23 -4.76 0.65 4.35
CA ALA A 23 -4.01 1.90 4.28
C ALA A 23 -4.95 3.11 4.18
N ILE A 24 -5.95 3.08 3.29
CA ILE A 24 -6.94 4.14 3.14
C ILE A 24 -7.73 4.35 4.44
N ARG A 25 -8.13 3.26 5.13
CA ARG A 25 -8.80 3.37 6.43
C ARG A 25 -7.93 4.07 7.47
N ALA A 26 -6.64 3.75 7.53
CA ALA A 26 -5.71 4.40 8.46
C ALA A 26 -5.50 5.88 8.11
N LEU A 27 -5.33 6.20 6.82
CA LEU A 27 -5.22 7.58 6.34
C LEU A 27 -6.47 8.41 6.67
N GLY A 28 -7.67 7.85 6.46
CA GLY A 28 -8.93 8.50 6.83
C GLY A 28 -9.09 8.76 8.34
N ALA A 29 -8.35 8.02 9.18
CA ALA A 29 -8.27 8.26 10.62
C ALA A 29 -7.14 9.24 11.02
N GLY A 30 -6.42 9.83 10.05
CA GLY A 30 -5.31 10.76 10.27
C GLY A 30 -3.97 10.08 10.60
N TRP A 31 -3.83 8.78 10.36
CA TRP A 31 -2.60 8.05 10.66
C TRP A 31 -1.62 8.18 9.50
N ARG A 32 -0.32 8.15 9.82
CA ARG A 32 0.74 8.08 8.79
C ARG A 32 0.89 6.65 8.30
N VAL A 33 0.95 6.48 6.98
CA VAL A 33 1.07 5.17 6.33
C VAL A 33 2.29 5.13 5.42
N PHE A 34 2.99 4.00 5.45
CA PHE A 34 4.11 3.72 4.56
C PHE A 34 3.81 2.45 3.76
N ILE A 35 3.91 2.53 2.43
CA ILE A 35 3.73 1.40 1.52
C ILE A 35 5.06 1.07 0.84
N ALA A 36 5.53 -0.16 1.02
CA ALA A 36 6.67 -0.71 0.28
C ALA A 36 6.19 -1.74 -0.76
N GLN A 37 6.57 -1.57 -2.02
CA GLN A 37 6.23 -2.51 -3.11
C GLN A 37 7.52 -3.10 -3.69
N PHE A 38 7.66 -4.43 -3.75
CA PHE A 38 8.91 -5.09 -4.18
C PHE A 38 8.94 -5.61 -5.64
N LEU A 39 7.77 -5.75 -6.28
CA LEU A 39 7.62 -6.47 -7.56
C LEU A 39 6.85 -5.69 -8.63
N LYS A 40 6.48 -4.45 -8.35
CA LYS A 40 5.62 -3.63 -9.22
C LYS A 40 6.38 -2.41 -9.69
N SER A 41 6.89 -2.44 -10.92
CA SER A 41 7.45 -1.28 -11.62
C SER A 41 6.35 -0.63 -12.46
N GLY A 42 5.90 0.57 -12.09
CA GLY A 42 4.94 1.36 -12.88
C GLY A 42 4.03 2.26 -12.03
N GLU A 43 3.44 3.27 -12.67
CA GLU A 43 2.35 4.06 -12.07
C GLU A 43 1.02 3.31 -12.19
N TYR A 44 0.46 2.94 -11.05
CA TYR A 44 -0.87 2.32 -11.00
C TYR A 44 -1.94 3.38 -10.73
N SER A 45 -3.18 3.12 -11.14
CA SER A 45 -4.30 4.04 -10.89
C SER A 45 -4.54 4.28 -9.40
N GLU A 46 -4.24 3.31 -8.55
CA GLU A 46 -4.30 3.47 -7.09
C GLU A 46 -3.32 4.54 -6.59
N HIS A 47 -2.17 4.74 -7.24
CA HIS A 47 -1.21 5.77 -6.83
C HIS A 47 -1.78 7.17 -7.03
N LYS A 48 -2.54 7.38 -8.11
CA LYS A 48 -3.23 8.65 -8.38
C LYS A 48 -4.31 8.95 -7.34
N ALA A 49 -5.11 7.95 -6.99
CA ALA A 49 -6.12 8.09 -5.94
C ALA A 49 -5.51 8.37 -4.56
N LEU A 50 -4.32 7.81 -4.30
CA LEU A 50 -3.61 7.95 -3.04
C LEU A 50 -2.78 9.24 -2.94
N ALA A 51 -2.52 9.91 -4.07
CA ALA A 51 -1.74 11.15 -4.10
C ALA A 51 -2.37 12.29 -3.26
N GLN A 52 -3.70 12.29 -3.10
CA GLN A 52 -4.40 13.26 -2.25
C GLN A 52 -4.03 13.15 -0.75
N PHE A 53 -3.38 12.05 -0.35
CA PHE A 53 -2.92 11.83 1.03
C PHE A 53 -1.42 12.05 1.18
N SER A 54 -0.78 12.82 0.29
CA SER A 54 0.69 13.00 0.25
C SER A 54 1.33 13.42 1.57
N ASP A 55 0.60 14.16 2.42
CA ASP A 55 1.11 14.62 3.71
C ASP A 55 1.25 13.49 4.74
N HIS A 56 0.49 12.41 4.56
CA HIS A 56 0.39 11.29 5.50
C HIS A 56 0.76 9.94 4.87
N LEU A 57 0.99 9.89 3.57
CA LEU A 57 1.29 8.67 2.83
C LEU A 57 2.65 8.75 2.13
N THR A 58 3.49 7.77 2.39
CA THR A 58 4.72 7.55 1.61
C THR A 58 4.63 6.21 0.88
N ILE A 59 4.80 6.21 -0.43
CA ILE A 59 4.89 5.00 -1.25
C ILE A 59 6.33 4.89 -1.78
N LYS A 60 6.97 3.74 -1.57
CA LYS A 60 8.28 3.44 -2.12
C LYS A 60 8.27 2.09 -2.83
N THR A 61 8.78 2.08 -4.05
CA THR A 61 9.04 0.86 -4.80
C THR A 61 10.49 0.44 -4.56
N TYR A 62 10.66 -0.83 -4.24
CA TYR A 62 11.92 -1.52 -3.98
C TYR A 62 12.01 -2.73 -4.91
N GLY A 63 13.20 -3.33 -5.04
CA GLY A 63 13.44 -4.47 -5.92
C GLY A 63 14.23 -4.11 -7.18
N ARG A 64 14.75 -5.12 -7.89
CA ARG A 64 15.47 -4.93 -9.16
C ARG A 64 14.45 -4.71 -10.29
N ASN A 65 14.77 -3.79 -11.20
CA ASN A 65 14.17 -3.71 -12.54
C ASN A 65 14.55 -4.98 -13.33
N VAL A 66 13.96 -6.12 -12.99
CA VAL A 66 14.09 -7.36 -13.76
C VAL A 66 12.71 -7.82 -14.17
N PHE A 67 12.27 -7.27 -15.29
CA PHE A 67 11.46 -7.95 -16.28
C PHE A 67 12.11 -7.73 -17.63
#